data_AF-A0A6S7BI57-F1
#
_entry.id   AF-A0A6S7BI57-F1
#
_cell.length_a   1.000
_cell.length_b   1.000
_cell.length_c   1.000
_cell.angle_alpha   90.00
_cell.angle_beta   90.00
_cell.angle_gamma   90.00
#
_symmetry.space_group_name_H-M   'P 1'
#
loop_
_entity.id
_entity.type
_entity.pdbx_description
1 polymer ?
#
loop_
_entity_poly.entity_id
_entity_poly.type
_entity_poly.pdbx_seq_one_letter_code
_entity_poly.pdbx_strand_id
1 'polypeptide(L)' 'MTAMKENDTFELTRPVDATVIGEHESVVLAPGTVVTVVLVFGDPDKPVAYEVEAFLSESGKYALATIEACYR' A
#
# COMPACT_ATOMS: atom_id res chain seq x y z
N MET A 1 17.81 -1.16 -7.92
CA MET A 1 16.61 -0.59 -7.27
C MET A 1 16.63 -1.09 -5.84
N THR A 2 16.32 -0.27 -4.85
CA THR A 2 16.26 -0.72 -3.46
C THR A 2 14.88 -1.33 -3.23
N ALA A 3 14.83 -2.61 -2.85
CA ALA A 3 13.59 -3.25 -2.44
C ALA A 3 13.07 -2.55 -1.16
N MET A 4 11.76 -2.28 -1.12
CA MET A 4 11.11 -1.76 0.08
C MET A 4 11.01 -2.86 1.14
N LYS A 5 11.04 -2.45 2.40
CA LYS A 5 10.91 -3.30 3.59
C LYS A 5 9.63 -2.96 4.34
N GLU A 6 9.19 -3.87 5.21
CA GLU A 6 8.12 -3.57 6.16
C GLU A 6 8.47 -2.33 6.99
N ASN A 7 7.47 -1.47 7.20
CA ASN A 7 7.53 -0.15 7.81
C ASN A 7 8.18 0.96 6.95
N ASP A 8 8.62 0.68 5.72
CA ASP A 8 8.96 1.75 4.79
C ASP A 8 7.71 2.53 4.40
N THR A 9 7.88 3.84 4.21
CA THR A 9 6.80 4.75 3.79
C THR A 9 7.15 5.40 2.46
N PHE A 10 6.14 5.56 1.59
CA PHE A 10 6.30 6.23 0.30
C PHE A 10 4.96 6.79 -0.19
N GLU A 11 5.02 7.68 -1.19
CA GLU A 11 3.84 8.24 -1.84
C GLU A 11 3.46 7.40 -3.08
N LEU A 12 2.16 7.10 -3.22
CA LEU A 12 1.63 6.48 -4.43
C LEU A 12 1.81 7.40 -5.64
N THR A 13 2.24 6.85 -6.78
CA THR A 13 2.42 7.62 -8.03
C THR A 13 1.23 7.48 -8.98
N ARG A 14 0.37 6.49 -8.75
CA ARG A 14 -0.84 6.19 -9.53
C ARG A 14 -1.96 5.72 -8.61
N PRO A 15 -3.23 5.81 -9.04
CA PRO A 15 -4.34 5.31 -8.25
C PRO A 15 -4.21 3.80 -7.96
N VAL A 16 -4.60 3.37 -6.77
CA VAL A 16 -4.57 1.96 -6.35
C VAL A 16 -5.89 1.59 -5.67
N ASP A 17 -6.47 0.47 -6.07
CA ASP A 17 -7.64 -0.10 -5.39
C ASP A 17 -7.24 -0.64 -4.02
N ALA A 18 -7.98 -0.23 -2.99
CA ALA A 18 -7.76 -0.62 -1.61
C ALA A 18 -9.07 -1.07 -0.96
N THR A 19 -8.96 -1.84 0.11
CA THR A 19 -10.09 -2.29 0.93
C THR A 19 -9.99 -1.69 2.32
N VAL A 20 -11.07 -1.07 2.80
CA VAL A 20 -11.13 -0.48 4.13
C VAL A 20 -11.13 -1.59 5.18
N ILE A 21 -10.23 -1.51 6.15
CA ILE A 21 -10.08 -2.53 7.20
C ILE A 21 -11.37 -2.58 8.05
N GLY A 22 -11.87 -3.80 8.25
CA GLY A 22 -13.09 -4.04 9.05
C GLY A 22 -14.39 -3.82 8.29
N GLU A 23 -14.31 -3.41 7.01
CA GLU A 23 -15.47 -3.15 6.16
C GLU A 23 -15.34 -3.90 4.83
N HIS A 24 -16.47 -4.20 4.20
CA HIS A 24 -16.50 -4.73 2.83
C HIS A 24 -16.59 -3.59 1.81
N GLU A 25 -15.90 -2.47 2.09
CA GLU A 25 -15.88 -1.28 1.26
C GLU A 25 -14.53 -1.19 0.54
N SER A 26 -14.58 -1.03 -0.78
CA SER A 26 -13.41 -0.76 -1.61
C SER A 26 -13.34 0.73 -1.92
N VAL A 27 -12.15 1.29 -1.84
CA VAL A 27 -11.85 2.69 -2.14
C VAL A 27 -10.67 2.78 -3.11
N VAL A 28 -10.54 3.91 -3.78
CA VAL A 28 -9.38 4.20 -4.63
C VAL A 28 -8.47 5.16 -3.88
N LEU A 29 -7.25 4.73 -3.59
CA LEU A 29 -6.20 5.61 -3.06
C LEU A 29 -5.66 6.47 -4.20
N ALA A 30 -5.62 7.78 -4.01
CA ALA A 30 -5.16 8.70 -5.04
C ALA A 30 -3.63 8.76 -5.11
N PRO A 31 -3.06 9.20 -6.25
CA PRO A 31 -1.65 9.60 -6.29
C PRO A 31 -1.34 10.65 -5.22
N GLY A 32 -0.16 10.57 -4.60
CA GLY A 32 0.25 11.40 -3.48
C GLY A 32 -0.24 10.90 -2.12
N THR A 33 -1.08 9.86 -2.05
CA THR A 33 -1.39 9.20 -0.77
C THR A 33 -0.12 8.55 -0.22
N VAL A 34 0.24 8.92 1.02
CA VAL A 34 1.34 8.28 1.76
C VAL A 34 0.85 6.93 2.27
N VAL A 35 1.62 5.89 1.99
CA VAL A 35 1.34 4.52 2.42
C VAL A 35 2.54 3.93 3.16
N THR A 36 2.27 2.95 4.02
CA THR A 36 3.27 2.19 4.77
C THR A 36 3.26 0.76 4.27
N VAL A 37 4.43 0.17 3.99
CA VAL A 37 4.52 -1.27 3.69
C VAL A 37 4.28 -2.06 4.97
N VAL A 38 3.24 -2.89 4.99
CA VAL A 38 2.91 -3.74 6.15
C VAL A 38 3.28 -5.19 5.95
N LEU A 39 3.44 -5.63 4.70
CA LEU A 39 3.89 -6.97 4.36
C LEU A 39 4.67 -6.97 3.05
N VAL A 40 5.77 -7.72 3.01
CA VAL A 40 6.54 -7.99 1.79
C VAL A 40 6.25 -9.41 1.32
N PHE A 41 5.74 -9.56 0.09
CA PHE A 41 5.49 -10.87 -0.49
C PHE A 41 6.72 -11.40 -1.23
N GLY A 42 7.07 -12.66 -0.98
CA GLY A 42 8.16 -13.37 -1.65
C GLY A 42 9.49 -13.30 -0.91
N ASP A 43 10.59 -13.33 -1.67
CA ASP A 43 11.95 -13.16 -1.15
C ASP A 43 12.15 -11.67 -0.78
N PRO A 44 12.53 -11.31 0.45
CA PRO A 44 12.79 -9.92 0.84
C PRO A 44 13.85 -9.20 -0.01
N ASP A 45 14.81 -9.94 -0.58
CA ASP A 45 15.81 -9.39 -1.48
C ASP A 45 15.30 -9.25 -2.94
N LYS A 46 14.19 -9.95 -3.26
CA LYS A 46 13.52 -9.97 -4.58
C LYS A 46 12.00 -10.07 -4.43
N PRO A 47 11.35 -9.03 -3.89
CA PRO A 47 9.92 -9.08 -3.60
C PRO A 47 9.10 -9.15 -4.89
N VAL A 48 7.92 -9.78 -4.81
CA VAL A 48 6.96 -9.87 -5.92
C VAL A 48 5.83 -8.85 -5.80
N ALA A 49 5.47 -8.52 -4.57
CA ALA A 49 4.42 -7.55 -4.25
C ALA A 49 4.61 -7.02 -2.82
N TYR A 50 3.87 -5.96 -2.51
CA TYR A 50 3.80 -5.36 -1.19
C TYR A 50 2.34 -5.20 -0.80
N GLU A 51 2.03 -5.51 0.46
CA GLU A 51 0.81 -4.99 1.07
C GLU A 51 1.13 -3.65 1.71
N VAL A 52 0.30 -2.65 1.42
CA VAL A 52 0.48 -1.30 1.90
C VAL A 52 -0.77 -0.81 2.61
N GLU A 53 -0.58 -0.06 3.68
CA GLU A 53 -1.63 0.54 4.49
C GLU A 53 -1.65 2.05 4.30
N ALA A 54 -2.85 2.61 4.14
CA ALA A 54 -3.12 4.04 4.08
C ALA A 54 -4.09 4.45 5.19
N PHE A 55 -3.83 5.59 5.84
CA PHE A 55 -4.80 6.24 6.72
C PHE A 55 -5.70 7.19 5.92
N LEU A 56 -7.01 6.97 5.99
CA LEU A 56 -8.03 7.78 5.34
C LEU A 56 -8.51 8.86 6.31
N SER A 57 -7.93 10.06 6.22
CA SER A 57 -8.20 11.16 7.17
C SER A 57 -9.66 11.62 7.20
N GLU A 58 -10.37 11.55 6.07
CA GLU A 58 -11.78 11.95 5.98
C GLU A 58 -12.72 11.03 6.79
N SER A 59 -12.38 9.75 6.90
CA SER A 59 -13.20 8.74 7.57
C SER A 59 -12.59 8.26 8.89
N GLY A 60 -11.32 8.58 9.17
CA GLY A 60 -10.59 8.09 10.34
C GLY A 60 -10.31 6.58 10.30
N LYS A 61 -10.32 5.98 9.11
CA LYS A 61 -10.16 4.54 8.89
C LYS A 61 -8.82 4.22 8.23
N TYR A 62 -8.49 2.93 8.18
CA TYR A 62 -7.34 2.43 7.43
C TYR A 62 -7.81 1.61 6.24
N ALA A 63 -7.03 1.64 5.17
CA ALA A 63 -7.25 0.82 3.99
C ALA A 63 -5.98 0.06 3.59
N LEU A 64 -6.15 -1.18 3.14
CA LEU A 64 -5.08 -2.05 2.66
C LEU A 64 -5.16 -2.20 1.14
N ALA A 65 -3.99 -2.16 0.49
CA ALA A 65 -3.86 -2.43 -0.93
C ALA A 65 -2.69 -3.36 -1.21
N THR A 66 -2.78 -4.15 -2.27
CA THR A 66 -1.67 -4.93 -2.80
C THR A 66 -1.12 -4.26 -4.05
N ILE A 67 0.19 -4.01 -4.07
CA ILE A 67 0.89 -3.45 -5.23
C ILE A 67 2.00 -4.39 -5.69
N GLU A 68 2.25 -4.44 -6.99
CA GLU A 68 3.36 -5.21 -7.55
C GLU A 68 4.72 -4.61 -7.14
N ALA A 69 5.77 -5.43 -7.02
CA ALA A 69 7.08 -4.91 -6.63
C ALA A 69 7.72 -3.97 -7.66
N CYS A 70 7.22 -3.97 -8.90
CA CYS A 70 7.60 -3.02 -9.94
C CYS A 70 6.85 -1.67 -9.85
N TYR A 71 6.00 -1.46 -8.83
CA TYR A 71 5.25 -0.24 -8.62
C TYR A 71 6.18 0.98 -8.60
N ARG A 72 5.97 1.86 -9.59
CA ARG A 72 6.71 3.10 -9.85
C ARG A 72 5.75 4.13 -10.39
#